data_AF-A0A2V9D1E4-F1
#
_entry.id   AF-A0A2V9D1E4-F1
#
_cell.length_a   1.000
_cell.length_b   1.000
_cell.length_c   1.000
_cell.angle_alpha   90.00
_cell.angle_beta   90.00
_cell.angle_gamma   90.00
#
_symmetry.space_group_name_H-M   'P 1'
#
loop_
_entity.id
_entity.type
_entity.pdbx_description
1 polymer ?
#
loop_
_entity_poly.entity_id
_entity_poly.type
_entity_poly.pdbx_seq_one_letter_code
_entity_poly.pdbx_strand_id
1 'polypeptide(L)' 'MLEAQGWAVVRAAGSLGVFDLVAISRAGVRLVQAKTNRGPSRAESARLAAFDNLPPNATRELWLFRDSLRNPQIEVLR' A
#
# COMPACT_ATOMS: atom_id res chain seq x y z
N MET A 1 -7.51 -10.15 -0.21
CA MET A 1 -7.63 -9.77 1.22
C MET A 1 -8.49 -8.53 1.39
N LEU A 2 -8.14 -7.40 0.78
CA LEU A 2 -8.90 -6.14 0.89
C LEU A 2 -10.35 -6.26 0.39
N GLU A 3 -10.59 -6.87 -0.76
CA GLU A 3 -11.95 -7.02 -1.30
C GLU A 3 -12.86 -7.87 -0.39
N ALA A 4 -12.32 -8.94 0.20
CA ALA A 4 -13.03 -9.76 1.18
C ALA A 4 -13.35 -9.00 2.48
N GLN A 5 -12.65 -7.91 2.76
CA GLN A 5 -12.92 -7.00 3.88
C GLN A 5 -13.88 -5.86 3.47
N GLY A 6 -14.45 -5.89 2.26
CA GLY A 6 -15.41 -4.90 1.77
C GLY A 6 -14.79 -3.64 1.14
N TRP A 7 -13.53 -3.70 0.73
CA TRP A 7 -12.87 -2.60 0.00
C TRP A 7 -13.04 -2.77 -1.50
N ALA A 8 -13.35 -1.69 -2.21
CA ALA A 8 -13.17 -1.64 -3.66
C ALA A 8 -11.69 -1.40 -3.95
N VAL A 9 -11.04 -2.28 -4.73
CA VAL A 9 -9.59 -2.22 -4.98
C VAL A 9 -9.32 -1.90 -6.44
N VAL A 10 -8.51 -0.88 -6.67
CA VAL A 10 -7.97 -0.52 -7.98
C VAL A 10 -6.48 -0.83 -7.98
N ARG A 11 -6.01 -1.60 -8.97
CA ARG A 11 -4.58 -1.88 -9.16
C ARG A 11 -3.98 -0.89 -10.14
N ALA A 12 -2.85 -0.28 -9.78
CA ALA A 12 -2.04 0.52 -10.69
C ALA A 12 -1.34 -0.40 -11.71
N ALA A 13 -1.85 -0.44 -12.93
CA ALA A 13 -1.25 -1.25 -14.00
C ALA A 13 0.18 -0.76 -14.29
N GLY A 14 1.14 -1.69 -14.35
CA GLY A 14 2.54 -1.40 -14.65
C GLY A 14 3.38 -0.84 -13.49
N SER A 15 2.80 -0.57 -12.30
CA SER A 15 3.53 -0.09 -11.10
C SER A 15 4.45 1.13 -11.37
N LEU A 16 4.03 2.01 -12.29
CA LEU A 16 4.77 3.25 -12.59
C LEU A 16 4.45 4.37 -11.58
N GLY A 17 3.42 4.18 -10.76
CA GLY A 17 3.02 5.10 -9.70
C GLY A 17 3.74 4.86 -8.38
N VAL A 18 3.42 5.67 -7.36
CA VAL A 18 3.99 5.57 -6.01
C VAL A 18 3.43 4.38 -5.21
N PHE A 19 2.25 3.90 -5.59
CA PHE A 19 1.53 2.82 -4.93
C PHE A 19 1.04 1.79 -5.95
N ASP A 20 1.02 0.52 -5.56
CA ASP A 20 0.54 -0.58 -6.40
C ASP A 20 -0.98 -0.73 -6.38
N LEU A 21 -1.61 -0.42 -5.24
CA LEU A 21 -3.04 -0.55 -5.02
C LEU A 21 -3.61 0.70 -4.37
N VAL A 22 -4.86 1.00 -4.74
CA VAL A 22 -5.72 1.96 -4.07
C VAL A 22 -6.96 1.22 -3.62
N ALA A 23 -7.18 1.12 -2.31
CA ALA A 23 -8.36 0.51 -1.73
C ALA A 23 -9.28 1.60 -1.18
N ILE A 24 -10.55 1.57 -1.54
CA ILE A 24 -11.55 2.58 -1.17
C ILE A 24 -12.72 1.91 -0.47
N SER A 25 -13.15 2.46 0.66
CA SER A 25 -14.36 2.04 1.34
C SER A 25 -14.98 3.23 2.11
N ARG A 26 -16.11 3.00 2.78
CA ARG A 26 -16.70 3.99 3.69
C ARG A 26 -15.79 4.31 4.89
N ALA A 27 -14.83 3.44 5.22
CA ALA A 27 -13.88 3.67 6.30
C ALA A 27 -12.73 4.61 5.90
N GLY A 28 -12.51 4.84 4.60
CA GLY A 28 -11.45 5.72 4.12
C GLY A 28 -10.77 5.21 2.83
N VAL A 29 -9.52 5.62 2.64
CA VAL A 29 -8.69 5.24 1.50
C VAL A 29 -7.39 4.60 1.99
N ARG A 30 -6.98 3.47 1.41
CA ARG A 30 -5.68 2.84 1.69
C ARG A 30 -4.85 2.83 0.43
N LEU A 31 -3.76 3.58 0.43
CA LEU A 31 -2.75 3.60 -0.61
C LEU A 31 -1.68 2.57 -0.24
N VAL A 32 -1.54 1.51 -1.03
CA VAL A 32 -0.71 0.36 -0.65
C VAL A 32 0.42 0.18 -1.66
N GLN A 33 1.65 0.17 -1.16
CA GLN A 33 2.80 -0.37 -1.88
C GLN A 33 3.03 -1.81 -1.42
N ALA A 34 3.01 -2.75 -2.35
CA ALA A 34 3.28 -4.16 -2.07
C ALA A 34 4.73 -4.50 -2.45
N LYS A 35 5.38 -5.27 -1.58
CA LYS A 35 6.72 -5.82 -1.82
C LYS A 35 6.77 -7.28 -1.41
N THR A 36 7.69 -8.01 -2.02
CA THR A 36 7.91 -9.43 -1.74
C THR A 36 9.33 -9.63 -1.26
N ASN A 37 9.49 -10.31 -0.11
CA ASN A 37 10.72 -10.72 0.56
C ASN A 37 11.67 -9.61 1.04
N ARG A 38 11.77 -8.51 0.30
CA ARG A 38 12.61 -7.35 0.61
C ARG A 38 11.75 -6.10 0.68
N GLY A 39 12.12 -5.20 1.58
CA GLY A 39 11.51 -3.88 1.68
C GLY A 39 11.80 -3.01 0.44
N PRO A 40 11.20 -1.81 0.37
CA PRO A 40 11.46 -0.85 -0.68
C PRO A 40 12.93 -0.42 -0.70
N SER A 41 13.42 -0.08 -1.88
CA SER A 41 14.71 0.60 -2.05
C SER A 41 14.68 1.98 -1.39
N ARG A 42 15.85 2.55 -1.10
CA ARG A 42 15.96 3.90 -0.50
C ARG A 42 15.20 4.96 -1.32
N ALA A 43 15.25 4.87 -2.65
CA ALA A 43 14.55 5.80 -3.53
C ALA A 43 13.03 5.63 -3.45
N GLU A 44 12.52 4.41 -3.37
CA GLU A 44 11.09 4.13 -3.18
C GLU A 44 10.62 4.59 -1.80
N SER A 45 11.38 4.31 -0.74
CA SER A 45 11.06 4.80 0.61
C SER A 45 10.98 6.32 0.64
N ALA A 46 11.89 7.03 -0.05
CA ALA A 46 11.84 8.48 -0.15
C ALA A 46 10.59 8.97 -0.90
N ARG A 47 10.20 8.31 -1.99
CA ARG A 47 8.96 8.64 -2.72
C ARG A 47 7.70 8.38 -1.90
N LEU A 48 7.65 7.26 -1.17
CA LEU A 48 6.55 6.92 -0.27
C LEU A 48 6.43 7.95 0.86
N ALA A 49 7.56 8.33 1.46
CA ALA A 49 7.61 9.33 2.54
C ALA A 49 7.26 10.74 2.05
N ALA A 50 7.62 11.10 0.83
CA ALA A 50 7.34 12.40 0.23
C ALA A 50 5.89 12.54 -0.28
N PHE A 51 5.11 11.47 -0.31
CA PHE A 51 3.71 11.54 -0.74
C PHE A 51 2.85 12.19 0.36
N ASP A 52 2.46 13.45 0.14
CA ASP A 52 1.73 14.32 1.07
C ASP A 52 0.27 14.59 0.67
N ASN A 53 -0.14 14.16 -0.52
CA ASN A 53 -1.49 14.35 -1.07
C ASN A 53 -2.55 13.38 -0.50
N LEU A 54 -2.42 12.98 0.77
CA LEU A 54 -3.36 12.07 1.43
C LEU A 54 -4.63 12.83 1.86
N PRO A 55 -5.83 12.39 1.43
CA PRO A 55 -7.06 12.96 1.96
C PRO A 55 -7.25 12.59 3.44
N PRO A 56 -8.14 13.28 4.17
CA PRO A 56 -8.54 12.87 5.51
C PRO A 56 -9.03 11.40 5.51
N ASN A 57 -8.69 10.66 6.56
CA ASN A 57 -8.99 9.22 6.68
C ASN A 57 -8.32 8.35 5.60
N ALA A 58 -7.18 8.79 5.05
CA ALA A 58 -6.35 7.96 4.21
C ALA A 58 -5.09 7.47 4.94
N THR A 59 -4.67 6.26 4.60
CA THR A 59 -3.39 5.68 5.02
C THR A 59 -2.51 5.42 3.81
N ARG A 60 -1.20 5.62 3.98
CA ARG A 60 -0.17 5.09 3.09
C ARG A 60 0.48 3.89 3.78
N GLU A 61 0.51 2.75 3.10
CA GLU A 61 0.87 1.48 3.70
C GLU A 61 1.91 0.75 2.86
N LEU A 62 2.88 0.15 3.55
CA LEU A 62 3.83 -0.80 2.96
C LEU A 62 3.43 -2.20 3.39
N TRP A 63 3.14 -3.05 2.40
CA TRP A 63 2.79 -4.45 2.62
C TRP A 63 3.94 -5.34 2.18
N LEU A 64 4.60 -6.00 3.13
CA LEU A 64 5.67 -6.93 2.86
C LEU A 64 5.17 -8.38 2.96
N PHE A 65 5.06 -9.03 1.81
CA PHE A 65 4.80 -10.46 1.71
C PHE A 65 6.12 -11.21 1.81
N ARG A 66 6.28 -12.04 2.84
CA ARG A 66 7.44 -12.94 2.98
C ARG A 66 7.04 -14.35 2.60
N ASP A 67 7.99 -15.09 2.06
CA ASP A 67 7.83 -16.52 1.78
C ASP A 67 7.34 -17.25 3.04
N SER A 68 6.45 -18.22 2.83
CA SER A 68 5.84 -19.04 3.88
C SER A 68 4.95 -18.31 4.90
N LEU A 69 4.71 -17.00 4.75
CA LEU A 69 3.73 -16.26 5.56
C LEU A 69 2.41 -16.10 4.81
N ARG A 70 1.30 -16.43 5.48
CA ARG A 70 -0.05 -16.33 4.91
C ARG A 70 -0.53 -14.88 4.75
N ASN A 71 -0.09 -13.99 5.64
CA ASN A 71 -0.49 -12.59 5.69
C ASN A 71 0.74 -11.69 5.53
N PRO A 72 0.61 -10.53 4.86
CA PRO A 72 1.69 -9.56 4.77
C PRO A 72 1.96 -8.91 6.12
N GLN A 73 3.20 -8.49 6.34
CA GLN A 73 3.51 -7.50 7.37
C GLN A 73 3.08 -6.13 6.84
N ILE A 74 2.25 -5.41 7.61
CA ILE A 74 1.71 -4.10 7.21
C ILE A 74 2.35 -3.02 8.08
N GLU A 75 2.99 -2.06 7.42
CA GLU A 75 3.53 -0.85 8.06
C GLU A 75 2.74 0.36 7.56
N VAL A 76 2.16 1.14 8.48
CA VAL A 76 1.52 2.42 8.15
C VAL A 76 2.57 3.50 8.21
N LEU A 77 2.89 4.09 7.06
CA LEU A 77 3.92 5.11 6.95
C LEU A 77 3.32 6.46 7.37
N ARG A 78 3.79 7.04 8.47
CA ARG A 78 3.36 8.39 8.91
C ARG A 78 4.07 9.47 8.13
#